data_AF-A0A1V2AXH7-F1
#
_entry.id   AF-A0A1V2AXH7-F1
#
_cell.length_a   1.000
_cell.length_b   1.000
_cell.length_c   1.000
_cell.angle_alpha   90.00
_cell.angle_beta   90.00
_cell.angle_gamma   90.00
#
_symmetry.space_group_name_H-M   'P 1'
#
loop_
_entity.id
_entity.type
_entity.pdbx_description
1 polymer ?
#
loop_
_entity_poly.entity_id
_entity_poly.type
_entity_poly.pdbx_seq_one_letter_code
_entity_poly.pdbx_strand_id
1 'polypeptide(L)'
;MKNIDSIKVRMYRHGFGDCFLLRFFVGAQRKCSLLIDCGLKLNDKVEGVSLINVRDDISKALLGKSRKTAPHLDILAVTHEHWDHVSGFHPREKLFDNFGIGELWMAWTEDPDDVDAKILNNGLLKRVKALKIAADRLKECNTSKAEFYKQQVGGEGIMAARRAYTESLEAVMGFLGPVALTKTTAGGIKVKEKYKISQDTQDAMDNIRVLANKAGAGIRYMSPGKVVIDQQKLPGIRIYVLGPPKNKLLNKAAPSSGVKKEVYFGDSSLAGFVEGVIAGKERETGNPGDTSADNGRPFGTVTCMTAIEAQAQQYLKNSYFHAWEAYRTIDDDWLDMAGALAMQMDTDTNNTSLALAIEFIESGKVLLFPGDAQVGNWLSWHELEWEIEHNGNKEKLNAASLLERTVCYKAGHHSSHNATLKAKGLELMTSPDLVALVPEKEKQYNGIPFKPLLTKLKQKTKGRLVVSADKNYPAENVLIKKPDALSTKEWTVFKENIDITKLFVELTVRT
;
A
#
# COMPACT_ATOMS: atom_id res chain seq x y z
N MET A 1 -26.37 -19.88 19.59
CA MET A 1 -24.92 -20.21 19.47
C MET A 1 -24.15 -19.36 20.48
N LYS A 2 -23.02 -19.83 21.01
CA LYS A 2 -22.16 -18.96 21.84
C LYS A 2 -21.42 -17.96 20.94
N ASN A 3 -21.34 -16.71 21.39
CA ASN A 3 -20.62 -15.66 20.68
C ASN A 3 -19.11 -15.84 20.82
N ILE A 4 -18.37 -15.28 19.86
CA ILE A 4 -16.91 -15.18 19.91
C ILE A 4 -16.52 -14.33 21.12
N ASP A 5 -15.72 -14.92 22.01
CA ASP A 5 -15.24 -14.26 23.24
C ASP A 5 -13.81 -13.73 23.11
N SER A 6 -13.08 -14.15 22.08
CA SER A 6 -11.71 -13.71 21.87
C SER A 6 -11.25 -13.75 20.41
N ILE A 7 -10.39 -12.80 20.06
CA ILE A 7 -9.71 -12.72 18.77
C ILE A 7 -8.20 -12.69 19.04
N LYS A 8 -7.47 -13.60 18.42
CA LYS A 8 -6.00 -13.58 18.39
C LYS A 8 -5.54 -12.88 17.12
N VAL A 9 -4.88 -11.74 17.26
CA VAL A 9 -4.30 -10.92 16.19
C VAL A 9 -2.80 -11.19 16.12
N ARG A 10 -2.35 -11.84 15.06
CA ARG A 10 -0.93 -12.15 14.86
C ARG A 10 -0.35 -11.26 13.76
N MET A 11 0.61 -10.40 14.11
CA MET A 11 1.43 -9.60 13.19
C MET A 11 2.76 -10.30 12.93
N TYR A 12 3.06 -10.64 11.68
CA TYR A 12 4.33 -11.26 11.33
C TYR A 12 5.49 -10.24 11.26
N ARG A 13 6.72 -10.73 11.50
CA ARG A 13 7.94 -9.92 11.67
C ARG A 13 8.95 -10.15 10.54
N HIS A 14 8.45 -10.37 9.32
CA HIS A 14 9.25 -10.75 8.14
C HIS A 14 9.93 -9.57 7.43
N GLY A 15 9.56 -8.33 7.78
CA GLY A 15 10.19 -7.11 7.26
C GLY A 15 9.19 -5.97 7.12
N PHE A 16 9.44 -5.11 6.14
CA PHE A 16 8.50 -4.09 5.64
C PHE A 16 7.44 -4.77 4.79
N GLY A 17 6.20 -4.71 5.25
CA GLY A 17 5.03 -5.27 4.58
C GLY A 17 4.03 -5.83 5.57
N ASP A 18 2.85 -6.13 5.06
CA ASP A 18 1.72 -6.53 5.87
C ASP A 18 1.47 -8.03 5.78
N CYS A 19 1.29 -8.65 6.94
CA CYS A 19 0.71 -9.98 7.07
C CYS A 19 0.11 -10.14 8.46
N PHE A 20 -1.22 -10.19 8.54
CA PHE A 20 -1.94 -10.31 9.80
C PHE A 20 -2.88 -11.51 9.79
N LEU A 21 -2.64 -12.48 10.68
CA LEU A 21 -3.55 -13.60 10.89
C LEU A 21 -4.44 -13.36 12.12
N LEU A 22 -5.72 -13.16 11.88
CA LEU A 22 -6.75 -13.07 12.89
C LEU A 22 -7.45 -14.42 13.04
N ARG A 23 -7.66 -14.87 14.28
CA ARG A 23 -8.39 -16.10 14.58
C ARG A 23 -9.41 -15.81 15.67
N PHE A 24 -10.66 -16.18 15.39
CA PHE A 24 -11.83 -15.91 16.23
C PHE A 24 -12.20 -17.15 17.02
N PHE A 25 -12.40 -17.03 18.33
CA PHE A 25 -12.59 -18.15 19.24
C PHE A 25 -13.87 -18.06 20.06
N VAL A 26 -14.46 -19.24 20.27
CA VAL A 26 -15.47 -19.51 21.30
C VAL A 26 -14.84 -20.50 22.27
N GLY A 27 -14.42 -20.01 23.43
CA GLY A 27 -13.53 -20.71 24.35
C GLY A 27 -12.24 -21.14 23.66
N ALA A 28 -11.96 -22.44 23.64
CA ALA A 28 -10.79 -23.00 22.96
C ALA A 28 -11.03 -23.31 21.47
N GLN A 29 -12.27 -23.24 20.99
CA GLN A 29 -12.61 -23.60 19.61
C GLN A 29 -12.44 -22.41 18.68
N ARG A 30 -11.55 -22.53 17.68
CA ARG A 30 -11.50 -21.58 16.57
C ARG A 30 -12.78 -21.71 15.73
N LYS A 31 -13.49 -20.60 15.52
CA LYS A 31 -14.66 -20.50 14.66
C LYS A 31 -14.35 -20.01 13.25
N CYS A 32 -13.45 -19.03 13.15
CA CYS A 32 -13.08 -18.41 11.89
C CYS A 32 -11.61 -17.99 11.91
N SER A 33 -11.03 -17.89 10.72
CA SER A 33 -9.71 -17.33 10.45
C SER A 33 -9.81 -16.29 9.34
N LEU A 34 -9.14 -15.15 9.54
CA LEU A 34 -9.04 -14.05 8.59
C LEU A 34 -7.56 -13.73 8.40
N LEU A 35 -7.05 -13.86 7.18
CA LEU A 35 -5.74 -13.36 6.81
C LEU A 35 -5.93 -12.02 6.13
N ILE A 36 -5.27 -10.97 6.64
CA ILE A 36 -5.22 -9.66 6.00
C ILE A 36 -3.81 -9.51 5.44
N ASP A 37 -3.72 -9.55 4.11
CA ASP A 37 -2.49 -9.49 3.33
C ASP A 37 -1.43 -10.56 3.68
N CYS A 38 -0.43 -10.68 2.82
CA CYS A 38 0.78 -11.46 3.07
C CYS A 38 1.85 -11.05 2.05
N GLY A 39 2.57 -9.97 2.32
CA GLY A 39 3.61 -9.47 1.44
C GLY A 39 4.87 -8.99 2.17
N LEU A 40 5.97 -9.00 1.43
CA LEU A 40 7.26 -8.42 1.81
C LEU A 40 7.71 -7.49 0.69
N LYS A 41 8.14 -6.28 1.05
CA LYS A 41 8.68 -5.31 0.11
C LYS A 41 9.85 -5.90 -0.68
N LEU A 42 9.95 -5.49 -1.94
CA LEU A 42 11.02 -5.92 -2.83
C LEU A 42 12.39 -5.63 -2.23
N ASN A 43 13.29 -6.63 -2.31
CA ASN A 43 14.65 -6.62 -1.77
C ASN A 43 14.76 -6.44 -0.24
N ASP A 44 13.67 -6.55 0.51
CA ASP A 44 13.73 -6.61 1.97
C ASP A 44 13.95 -8.04 2.48
N LYS A 45 14.49 -8.14 3.69
CA LYS A 45 14.69 -9.40 4.41
C LYS A 45 14.88 -9.17 5.90
N VAL A 46 14.38 -10.10 6.70
CA VAL A 46 14.75 -10.26 8.10
C VAL A 46 15.46 -11.60 8.26
N GLU A 47 16.61 -11.59 8.94
CA GLU A 47 17.38 -12.79 9.15
C GLU A 47 16.57 -13.84 9.93
N GLY A 48 16.43 -15.03 9.36
CA GLY A 48 15.66 -16.14 9.95
C GLY A 48 14.13 -16.01 9.87
N VAL A 49 13.59 -14.98 9.19
CA VAL A 49 12.15 -14.77 9.05
C VAL A 49 11.80 -14.45 7.59
N SER A 50 11.44 -15.48 6.82
CA SER A 50 11.00 -15.36 5.42
C SER A 50 9.49 -15.57 5.27
N LEU A 51 8.93 -15.22 4.10
CA LEU A 51 7.53 -15.53 3.77
C LEU A 51 7.22 -17.04 3.79
N ILE A 52 8.22 -17.89 3.55
CA ILE A 52 8.07 -19.35 3.72
C ILE A 52 7.82 -19.68 5.20
N ASN A 53 8.60 -19.09 6.12
CA ASN A 53 8.41 -19.29 7.56
C ASN A 53 7.05 -18.76 8.04
N VAL A 54 6.63 -17.60 7.52
CA VAL A 54 5.30 -17.02 7.77
C VAL A 54 4.21 -18.01 7.33
N ARG A 55 4.25 -18.45 6.07
CA ARG A 55 3.29 -19.41 5.50
C ARG A 55 3.23 -20.73 6.29
N ASP A 56 4.37 -21.28 6.69
CA ASP A 56 4.43 -22.52 7.47
C ASP A 56 3.77 -22.37 8.84
N ASP A 57 3.96 -21.22 9.50
CA ASP A 57 3.30 -20.91 10.76
C ASP A 57 1.80 -20.65 10.60
N ILE A 58 1.36 -19.96 9.53
CA ILE A 58 -0.07 -19.83 9.19
C ILE A 58 -0.67 -21.23 9.02
N SER A 59 -0.04 -22.09 8.23
CA SER A 59 -0.51 -23.47 8.01
C SER A 59 -0.65 -24.23 9.33
N LYS A 60 0.37 -24.15 10.21
CA LYS A 60 0.33 -24.74 11.55
C LYS A 60 -0.80 -24.18 12.42
N ALA A 61 -1.02 -22.86 12.37
CA ALA A 61 -2.09 -22.19 13.12
C ALA A 61 -3.50 -22.59 12.63
N LEU A 62 -3.64 -22.90 11.34
CA LEU A 62 -4.90 -23.32 10.73
C LEU A 62 -5.19 -24.82 10.93
N LEU A 63 -4.19 -25.68 10.87
CA LEU A 63 -4.34 -27.13 10.98
C LEU A 63 -4.46 -27.66 12.43
N GLY A 64 -3.94 -26.92 13.40
CA GLY A 64 -3.88 -27.41 14.78
C GLY A 64 -3.07 -28.71 14.88
N LYS A 65 -3.65 -29.77 15.45
CA LYS A 65 -2.99 -31.09 15.61
C LYS A 65 -3.17 -32.03 14.41
N SER A 66 -4.05 -31.73 13.46
CA SER A 66 -4.31 -32.60 12.30
C SER A 66 -3.37 -32.26 11.15
N ARG A 67 -2.54 -33.20 10.70
CA ARG A 67 -1.67 -33.03 9.52
C ARG A 67 -2.23 -33.66 8.24
N LYS A 68 -3.44 -34.23 8.29
CA LYS A 68 -4.00 -35.06 7.20
C LYS A 68 -4.81 -34.28 6.16
N THR A 69 -5.08 -32.99 6.39
CA THR A 69 -5.88 -32.13 5.52
C THR A 69 -5.08 -30.90 5.10
N ALA A 70 -5.40 -30.31 3.95
CA ALA A 70 -4.88 -29.02 3.55
C ALA A 70 -5.28 -27.92 4.57
N PRO A 71 -4.43 -26.92 4.85
CA PRO A 71 -4.81 -25.78 5.66
C PRO A 71 -5.98 -25.04 4.99
N HIS A 72 -7.01 -24.71 5.77
CA HIS A 72 -8.17 -23.96 5.28
C HIS A 72 -8.22 -22.60 5.97
N LEU A 73 -8.21 -21.54 5.15
CA LEU A 73 -8.38 -20.16 5.54
C LEU A 73 -9.83 -19.74 5.23
N ASP A 74 -10.58 -19.35 6.25
CA ASP A 74 -12.01 -19.05 6.07
C ASP A 74 -12.21 -17.76 5.24
N ILE A 75 -11.38 -16.74 5.49
CA ILE A 75 -11.42 -15.45 4.79
C ILE A 75 -9.99 -14.98 4.49
N LEU A 76 -9.74 -14.63 3.22
CA LEU A 76 -8.58 -13.84 2.81
C LEU A 76 -9.08 -12.43 2.47
N ALA A 77 -8.59 -11.40 3.18
CA ALA A 77 -8.78 -10.01 2.81
C ALA A 77 -7.49 -9.46 2.21
N VAL A 78 -7.59 -8.85 1.03
CA VAL A 78 -6.48 -8.15 0.37
C VAL A 78 -6.81 -6.67 0.36
N THR A 79 -5.91 -5.86 0.93
CA THR A 79 -6.17 -4.43 1.15
C THR A 79 -6.06 -3.63 -0.14
N HIS A 80 -4.92 -3.71 -0.82
CA HIS A 80 -4.65 -3.08 -2.12
C HIS A 80 -3.48 -3.81 -2.81
N GLU A 81 -3.15 -3.42 -4.03
CA GLU A 81 -2.22 -4.17 -4.89
C GLU A 81 -0.72 -3.95 -4.62
N HIS A 82 -0.31 -3.20 -3.59
CA HIS A 82 1.13 -3.00 -3.34
C HIS A 82 1.87 -4.30 -3.03
N TRP A 83 3.10 -4.40 -3.53
CA TRP A 83 3.91 -5.62 -3.50
C TRP A 83 4.18 -6.12 -2.08
N ASP A 84 4.39 -5.22 -1.13
CA ASP A 84 4.58 -5.54 0.27
C ASP A 84 3.29 -5.99 0.99
N HIS A 85 2.15 -6.03 0.30
CA HIS A 85 0.90 -6.66 0.74
C HIS A 85 0.63 -7.98 0.01
N VAL A 86 0.98 -8.06 -1.28
CA VAL A 86 0.54 -9.17 -2.14
C VAL A 86 1.63 -10.15 -2.56
N SER A 87 2.91 -9.85 -2.34
CA SER A 87 4.02 -10.63 -2.91
C SER A 87 4.06 -12.10 -2.49
N GLY A 88 3.54 -12.44 -1.30
CA GLY A 88 3.42 -13.83 -0.85
C GLY A 88 2.43 -14.67 -1.66
N PHE A 89 1.54 -14.03 -2.43
CA PHE A 89 0.60 -14.71 -3.32
C PHE A 89 1.09 -14.79 -4.76
N HIS A 90 2.27 -14.25 -5.09
CA HIS A 90 2.81 -14.35 -6.43
C HIS A 90 3.01 -15.83 -6.85
N PRO A 91 2.61 -16.24 -8.08
CA PRO A 91 2.57 -17.65 -8.49
C PRO A 91 3.95 -18.32 -8.60
N ARG A 92 5.03 -17.54 -8.58
CA ARG A 92 6.42 -18.04 -8.66
C ARG A 92 6.77 -18.96 -7.49
N GLU A 93 6.42 -18.57 -6.27
CA GLU A 93 6.80 -19.29 -5.04
C GLU A 93 5.72 -20.28 -4.59
N LYS A 94 4.50 -20.19 -5.14
CA LYS A 94 3.38 -21.13 -4.87
C LYS A 94 3.08 -21.31 -3.37
N LEU A 95 3.32 -20.28 -2.56
CA LEU A 95 3.24 -20.38 -1.09
C LEU A 95 1.86 -20.83 -0.61
N PHE A 96 0.81 -20.38 -1.28
CA PHE A 96 -0.59 -20.63 -0.90
C PHE A 96 -1.32 -21.66 -1.80
N ASP A 97 -0.65 -22.30 -2.76
CA ASP A 97 -1.28 -23.25 -3.72
C ASP A 97 -1.99 -24.44 -3.05
N ASN A 98 -1.55 -24.79 -1.84
CA ASN A 98 -2.08 -25.89 -1.03
C ASN A 98 -3.07 -25.42 0.05
N PHE A 99 -3.46 -24.15 0.07
CA PHE A 99 -4.47 -23.64 0.99
C PHE A 99 -5.85 -23.71 0.36
N GLY A 100 -6.85 -24.12 1.13
CA GLY A 100 -8.24 -23.82 0.80
C GLY A 100 -8.58 -22.41 1.26
N ILE A 101 -9.26 -21.63 0.41
CA ILE A 101 -9.76 -20.30 0.73
C ILE A 101 -11.29 -20.38 0.73
N GLY A 102 -11.95 -19.94 1.80
CA GLY A 102 -13.41 -19.96 1.92
C GLY A 102 -14.08 -18.74 1.27
N GLU A 103 -13.52 -17.55 1.50
CA GLU A 103 -13.95 -16.28 0.90
C GLU A 103 -12.76 -15.39 0.60
N LEU A 104 -12.84 -14.63 -0.49
CA LEU A 104 -11.88 -13.57 -0.84
C LEU A 104 -12.57 -12.22 -0.72
N TRP A 105 -12.05 -11.32 0.11
CA TRP A 105 -12.54 -9.96 0.30
C TRP A 105 -11.55 -8.97 -0.31
N MET A 106 -12.04 -8.08 -1.17
CA MET A 106 -11.26 -7.03 -1.82
C MET A 106 -12.05 -5.72 -1.76
N ALA A 107 -11.37 -4.59 -1.90
CA ALA A 107 -12.04 -3.30 -2.09
C ALA A 107 -12.86 -3.28 -3.39
N TRP A 108 -13.86 -2.41 -3.47
CA TRP A 108 -14.64 -2.20 -4.71
C TRP A 108 -13.78 -1.73 -5.89
N THR A 109 -12.60 -1.14 -5.63
CA THR A 109 -11.62 -0.75 -6.66
C THR A 109 -11.04 -1.94 -7.42
N GLU A 110 -11.23 -3.15 -6.91
CA GLU A 110 -10.80 -4.42 -7.51
C GLU A 110 -11.93 -5.15 -8.25
N ASP A 111 -13.13 -4.58 -8.25
CA ASP A 111 -14.32 -5.14 -8.87
C ASP A 111 -14.23 -5.02 -10.40
N PRO A 112 -14.16 -6.13 -11.15
CA PRO A 112 -14.06 -6.12 -12.61
C PRO A 112 -15.37 -5.72 -13.28
N ASP A 113 -16.46 -5.51 -12.53
CA ASP A 113 -17.75 -5.06 -13.05
C ASP A 113 -18.05 -3.59 -12.71
N ASP A 114 -17.35 -3.00 -11.73
CA ASP A 114 -17.50 -1.58 -11.36
C ASP A 114 -16.83 -0.67 -12.40
N VAL A 115 -17.56 0.35 -12.86
CA VAL A 115 -17.12 1.27 -13.93
C VAL A 115 -15.99 2.19 -13.43
N ASP A 116 -16.09 2.68 -12.20
CA ASP A 116 -15.10 3.58 -11.63
C ASP A 116 -13.81 2.81 -11.31
N ALA A 117 -13.93 1.57 -10.85
CA ALA A 117 -12.78 0.67 -10.65
C ALA A 117 -11.99 0.46 -11.95
N LYS A 118 -12.67 0.20 -13.07
CA LYS A 118 -12.02 0.08 -14.39
C LYS A 118 -11.28 1.34 -14.79
N ILE A 119 -11.88 2.52 -14.55
CA ILE A 119 -11.26 3.81 -14.88
C ILE A 119 -9.99 4.01 -14.03
N LEU A 120 -10.05 3.73 -12.73
CA LEU A 120 -8.91 3.83 -11.82
C LEU A 120 -7.76 2.92 -12.26
N ASN A 121 -8.06 1.64 -12.49
CA ASN A 121 -7.06 0.63 -12.85
C ASN A 121 -6.43 0.96 -14.21
N ASN A 122 -7.23 1.29 -15.24
CA ASN A 122 -6.70 1.69 -16.55
C ASN A 122 -5.83 2.96 -16.45
N GLY A 123 -6.25 3.93 -15.63
CA GLY A 123 -5.48 5.13 -15.37
C GLY A 123 -4.14 4.82 -14.73
N LEU A 124 -4.12 3.94 -13.72
CA LEU A 124 -2.89 3.51 -13.06
C LEU A 124 -1.96 2.79 -14.04
N LEU A 125 -2.45 1.83 -14.83
CA LEU A 125 -1.65 1.14 -15.87
C LEU A 125 -0.93 2.13 -16.79
N LYS A 126 -1.66 3.16 -17.23
CA LYS A 126 -1.13 4.20 -18.10
C LYS A 126 -0.05 5.04 -17.41
N ARG A 127 -0.27 5.43 -16.15
CA ARG A 127 0.69 6.17 -15.34
C ARG A 127 1.96 5.35 -15.06
N VAL A 128 1.84 4.05 -14.77
CA VAL A 128 2.98 3.13 -14.63
C VAL A 128 3.80 3.07 -15.92
N LYS A 129 3.14 2.93 -17.08
CA LYS A 129 3.81 2.95 -18.39
C LYS A 129 4.62 4.24 -18.58
N ALA A 130 3.99 5.39 -18.35
CA ALA A 130 4.65 6.68 -18.52
C ALA A 130 5.81 6.87 -17.53
N LEU A 131 5.64 6.52 -16.26
CA LEU A 131 6.69 6.62 -15.25
C LEU A 131 7.91 5.76 -15.63
N LYS A 132 7.69 4.52 -16.09
CA LYS A 132 8.77 3.63 -16.52
C LYS A 132 9.54 4.21 -17.72
N ILE A 133 8.83 4.68 -18.75
CA ILE A 133 9.46 5.30 -19.92
C ILE A 133 10.27 6.54 -19.50
N ALA A 134 9.72 7.39 -18.63
CA ALA A 134 10.41 8.59 -18.17
C ALA A 134 11.66 8.26 -17.35
N ALA A 135 11.57 7.29 -16.43
CA ALA A 135 12.70 6.84 -15.63
C ALA A 135 13.83 6.23 -16.49
N ASP A 136 13.50 5.41 -17.49
CA ASP A 136 14.48 4.84 -18.41
C ASP A 136 15.16 5.94 -19.24
N ARG A 137 14.40 6.90 -19.76
CA ARG A 137 14.95 8.02 -20.52
C ARG A 137 15.84 8.91 -19.66
N LEU A 138 15.45 9.22 -18.43
CA LEU A 138 16.29 9.97 -17.48
C LEU A 138 17.62 9.25 -17.21
N LYS A 139 17.60 7.92 -17.08
CA LYS A 139 18.79 7.09 -16.91
C LYS A 139 19.71 7.15 -18.12
N GLU A 140 19.16 7.00 -19.32
CA GLU A 140 19.89 7.16 -20.58
C GLU A 140 20.53 8.56 -20.70
N CYS A 141 19.79 9.62 -20.37
CA CYS A 141 20.28 10.99 -20.40
C CYS A 141 21.37 11.24 -19.35
N ASN A 142 21.26 10.64 -18.17
CA ASN A 142 22.33 10.68 -17.17
C ASN A 142 23.60 9.99 -17.67
N THR A 143 23.48 8.86 -18.38
CA THR A 143 24.64 8.18 -18.99
C THR A 143 25.27 9.01 -20.10
N SER A 144 24.47 9.59 -20.99
CA SER A 144 24.97 10.36 -22.15
C SER A 144 25.63 11.68 -21.74
N LYS A 145 25.14 12.34 -20.69
CA LYS A 145 25.71 13.60 -20.16
C LYS A 145 26.78 13.40 -19.08
N ALA A 146 27.13 12.16 -18.72
CA ALA A 146 28.06 11.88 -17.63
C ALA A 146 29.44 12.54 -17.80
N GLU A 147 30.04 12.39 -19.00
CA GLU A 147 31.36 12.98 -19.28
C GLU A 147 31.30 14.50 -19.36
N PHE A 148 30.20 15.05 -19.86
CA PHE A 148 29.97 16.49 -19.87
C PHE A 148 30.00 17.08 -18.46
N TYR A 149 29.20 16.53 -17.54
CA TYR A 149 29.17 17.03 -16.16
C TYR A 149 30.50 16.84 -15.43
N LYS A 150 31.24 15.77 -15.71
CA LYS A 150 32.56 15.55 -15.13
C LYS A 150 33.54 16.69 -15.42
N GLN A 151 33.38 17.40 -16.53
CA GLN A 151 34.21 18.53 -16.93
C GLN A 151 33.75 19.88 -16.35
N GLN A 152 32.60 19.93 -15.67
CA GLN A 152 32.04 21.16 -15.10
C GLN A 152 32.36 21.33 -13.62
N VAL A 153 32.49 22.58 -13.17
CA VAL A 153 32.63 22.90 -11.74
C VAL A 153 31.38 22.41 -10.99
N GLY A 154 31.57 21.52 -10.02
CA GLY A 154 30.47 20.93 -9.22
C GLY A 154 29.65 19.85 -9.93
N GLY A 155 30.04 19.43 -11.14
CA GLY A 155 29.24 18.48 -11.93
C GLY A 155 29.17 17.06 -11.35
N GLU A 156 30.15 16.64 -10.53
CA GLU A 156 30.04 15.37 -9.76
C GLU A 156 28.84 15.37 -8.81
N GLY A 157 28.59 16.51 -8.14
CA GLY A 157 27.45 16.69 -7.24
C GLY A 157 26.11 16.66 -7.99
N ILE A 158 26.06 17.31 -9.17
CA ILE A 158 24.88 17.27 -10.05
C ILE A 158 24.59 15.83 -10.50
N MET A 159 25.62 15.08 -10.91
CA MET A 159 25.48 13.68 -11.29
C MET A 159 25.06 12.77 -10.13
N ALA A 160 25.53 13.05 -8.92
CA ALA A 160 25.08 12.34 -7.72
C ALA A 160 23.59 12.60 -7.45
N ALA A 161 23.14 13.87 -7.52
CA ALA A 161 21.75 14.23 -7.33
C ALA A 161 20.82 13.61 -8.40
N ARG A 162 21.22 13.66 -9.67
CA ARG A 162 20.48 13.04 -10.78
C ARG A 162 20.35 11.52 -10.64
N ARG A 163 21.43 10.85 -10.22
CA ARG A 163 21.39 9.40 -9.93
C ARG A 163 20.45 9.09 -8.76
N ALA A 164 20.57 9.82 -7.65
CA ALA A 164 19.70 9.65 -6.49
C ALA A 164 18.22 9.88 -6.82
N TYR A 165 17.91 10.84 -7.71
CA TYR A 165 16.56 11.07 -8.21
C TYR A 165 16.04 9.86 -9.01
N THR A 166 16.80 9.35 -9.99
CA THR A 166 16.40 8.17 -10.76
C THR A 166 16.27 6.91 -9.91
N GLU A 167 17.16 6.72 -8.93
CA GLU A 167 17.08 5.63 -7.95
C GLU A 167 15.82 5.76 -7.08
N SER A 168 15.40 6.98 -6.75
CA SER A 168 14.15 7.23 -6.01
C SER A 168 12.90 6.88 -6.83
N LEU A 169 12.91 7.14 -8.15
CA LEU A 169 11.84 6.70 -9.05
C LEU A 169 11.76 5.17 -9.12
N GLU A 170 12.91 4.49 -9.22
CA GLU A 170 12.98 3.03 -9.18
C GLU A 170 12.48 2.46 -7.83
N ALA A 171 12.78 3.13 -6.71
CA ALA A 171 12.32 2.74 -5.39
C ALA A 171 10.78 2.82 -5.24
N VAL A 172 10.13 3.82 -5.83
CA VAL A 172 8.65 3.92 -5.88
C VAL A 172 8.07 2.82 -6.77
N MET A 173 8.66 2.58 -7.95
CA MET A 173 8.24 1.47 -8.82
C MET A 173 8.39 0.10 -8.15
N GLY A 174 9.27 -0.04 -7.15
CA GLY A 174 9.41 -1.26 -6.35
C GLY A 174 8.14 -1.70 -5.60
N PHE A 175 7.19 -0.79 -5.34
CA PHE A 175 5.87 -1.14 -4.81
C PHE A 175 4.98 -1.88 -5.82
N LEU A 176 5.33 -1.85 -7.11
CA LEU A 176 4.66 -2.62 -8.16
C LEU A 176 5.35 -3.98 -8.42
N GLY A 177 6.30 -4.33 -7.55
CA GLY A 177 7.11 -5.54 -7.65
C GLY A 177 8.29 -5.39 -8.61
N PRO A 178 8.98 -6.50 -8.94
CA PRO A 178 10.06 -6.50 -9.92
C PRO A 178 9.55 -5.97 -11.26
N VAL A 179 10.02 -4.80 -11.69
CA VAL A 179 9.73 -4.29 -13.04
C VAL A 179 10.58 -5.07 -14.05
N ALA A 180 10.11 -6.25 -14.46
CA ALA A 180 10.70 -6.96 -15.60
C ALA A 180 10.17 -6.37 -16.91
N LEU A 181 11.09 -6.10 -17.84
CA LEU A 181 10.74 -6.03 -19.25
C LEU A 181 10.61 -7.49 -19.72
N THR A 182 9.41 -7.87 -20.16
CA THR A 182 9.01 -9.15 -20.80
C THR A 182 8.30 -10.20 -19.93
N LYS A 183 7.06 -10.51 -20.30
CA LYS A 183 6.31 -11.74 -19.99
C LYS A 183 6.35 -12.66 -21.20
N THR A 184 6.67 -13.94 -21.06
CA THR A 184 6.44 -14.94 -22.12
C THR A 184 5.18 -15.70 -21.73
N THR A 185 4.10 -15.62 -22.51
CA THR A 185 2.89 -16.41 -22.24
C THR A 185 3.15 -17.89 -22.48
N ALA A 186 2.52 -18.76 -21.68
CA ALA A 186 2.71 -20.21 -21.70
C ALA A 186 2.28 -20.91 -23.02
N GLY A 187 1.71 -20.17 -23.98
CA GLY A 187 1.20 -20.71 -25.25
C GLY A 187 2.06 -20.44 -26.48
N GLY A 188 3.27 -19.86 -26.37
CA GLY A 188 4.15 -19.63 -27.53
C GLY A 188 3.65 -18.61 -28.56
N ILE A 189 2.46 -18.01 -28.36
CA ILE A 189 1.92 -16.93 -29.19
C ILE A 189 2.54 -15.60 -28.74
N LYS A 190 3.38 -15.01 -29.60
CA LYS A 190 3.92 -13.67 -29.44
C LYS A 190 2.83 -12.63 -29.72
N VAL A 191 2.10 -12.20 -28.69
CA VAL A 191 1.29 -10.97 -28.75
C VAL A 191 2.24 -9.77 -28.90
N LYS A 192 2.05 -8.96 -29.94
CA LYS A 192 2.88 -7.79 -30.31
C LYS A 192 2.61 -6.55 -29.45
N GLU A 193 2.28 -6.69 -28.17
CA GLU A 193 2.36 -5.56 -27.24
C GLU A 193 3.80 -5.46 -26.73
N LYS A 194 4.53 -4.47 -27.28
CA LYS A 194 5.97 -4.29 -27.09
C LYS A 194 6.36 -3.67 -25.74
N TYR A 195 5.41 -3.38 -24.87
CA TYR A 195 5.68 -2.98 -23.48
C TYR A 195 4.96 -3.95 -22.55
N LYS A 196 5.69 -4.96 -22.08
CA LYS A 196 5.27 -5.82 -20.99
C LYS A 196 5.85 -5.19 -19.73
N ILE A 197 5.06 -4.33 -19.10
CA ILE A 197 5.27 -3.94 -17.71
C ILE A 197 5.07 -5.23 -16.93
N SER A 198 6.12 -5.79 -16.33
CA SER A 198 5.87 -6.79 -15.29
C SER A 198 5.07 -6.11 -14.21
N GLN A 199 3.84 -6.56 -14.08
CA GLN A 199 2.95 -6.12 -13.05
C GLN A 199 2.86 -7.31 -12.10
N ASP A 200 4.00 -7.63 -11.47
CA ASP A 200 4.09 -8.78 -10.57
C ASP A 200 3.00 -8.65 -9.47
N THR A 201 2.61 -7.42 -9.11
CA THR A 201 1.42 -7.15 -8.29
C THR A 201 0.13 -7.66 -8.93
N GLN A 202 -0.14 -7.34 -10.20
CA GLN A 202 -1.28 -7.89 -10.94
C GLN A 202 -1.22 -9.42 -11.01
N ASP A 203 -0.04 -10.02 -11.24
CA ASP A 203 0.12 -11.47 -11.27
C ASP A 203 -0.19 -12.10 -9.91
N ALA A 204 0.19 -11.44 -8.81
CA ALA A 204 -0.21 -11.84 -7.47
C ALA A 204 -1.72 -11.70 -7.26
N MET A 205 -2.33 -10.58 -7.64
CA MET A 205 -3.77 -10.32 -7.52
C MET A 205 -4.61 -11.32 -8.35
N ASP A 206 -4.18 -11.60 -9.58
CA ASP A 206 -4.81 -12.60 -10.43
C ASP A 206 -4.65 -14.00 -9.86
N ASN A 207 -3.46 -14.33 -9.33
CA ASN A 207 -3.25 -15.62 -8.67
C ASN A 207 -4.12 -15.75 -7.40
N ILE A 208 -4.33 -14.69 -6.63
CA ILE A 208 -5.26 -14.69 -5.49
C ILE A 208 -6.68 -15.05 -5.95
N ARG A 209 -7.17 -14.44 -7.04
CA ARG A 209 -8.48 -14.78 -7.64
C ARG A 209 -8.52 -16.23 -8.11
N VAL A 210 -7.45 -16.74 -8.72
CA VAL A 210 -7.33 -18.15 -9.14
C VAL A 210 -7.36 -19.10 -7.94
N LEU A 211 -6.62 -18.80 -6.87
CA LEU A 211 -6.61 -19.59 -5.63
C LEU A 211 -8.00 -19.65 -4.99
N ALA A 212 -8.69 -18.49 -4.93
CA ALA A 212 -10.06 -18.39 -4.44
C ALA A 212 -11.02 -19.25 -5.30
N ASN A 213 -11.00 -19.08 -6.62
CA ASN A 213 -11.88 -19.81 -7.54
C ASN A 213 -11.62 -21.33 -7.51
N LYS A 214 -10.35 -21.77 -7.47
CA LYS A 214 -9.98 -23.18 -7.37
C LYS A 214 -10.52 -23.84 -6.10
N ALA A 215 -10.63 -23.08 -5.01
CA ALA A 215 -11.22 -23.53 -3.76
C ALA A 215 -12.76 -23.44 -3.73
N GLY A 216 -13.40 -22.93 -4.79
CA GLY A 216 -14.84 -22.65 -4.82
C GLY A 216 -15.25 -21.49 -3.92
N ALA A 217 -14.31 -20.58 -3.60
CA ALA A 217 -14.55 -19.44 -2.72
C ALA A 217 -15.44 -18.39 -3.38
N GLY A 218 -16.28 -17.73 -2.58
CA GLY A 218 -16.97 -16.51 -3.01
C GLY A 218 -16.02 -15.31 -2.97
N ILE A 219 -15.95 -14.54 -4.06
CA ILE A 219 -15.26 -13.24 -4.10
C ILE A 219 -16.27 -12.14 -3.71
N ARG A 220 -15.91 -11.30 -2.75
CA ARG A 220 -16.72 -10.17 -2.26
C ARG A 220 -15.96 -8.86 -2.42
N TYR A 221 -16.46 -8.01 -3.30
CA TYR A 221 -16.01 -6.63 -3.43
C TYR A 221 -16.75 -5.75 -2.41
N MET A 222 -15.97 -5.08 -1.57
CA MET A 222 -16.45 -4.38 -0.38
C MET A 222 -16.50 -2.88 -0.65
N SER A 223 -17.69 -2.29 -0.49
CA SER A 223 -17.92 -0.85 -0.60
C SER A 223 -17.98 -0.20 0.79
N PRO A 224 -17.51 1.05 0.94
CA PRO A 224 -17.55 1.78 2.21
C PRO A 224 -18.99 1.91 2.72
N GLY A 225 -19.17 1.88 4.04
CA GLY A 225 -20.47 1.89 4.69
C GLY A 225 -21.14 0.51 4.81
N LYS A 226 -20.64 -0.52 4.11
CA LYS A 226 -21.15 -1.89 4.26
C LYS A 226 -20.84 -2.45 5.64
N VAL A 227 -21.79 -3.20 6.19
CA VAL A 227 -21.64 -3.94 7.45
C VAL A 227 -21.79 -5.43 7.17
N VAL A 228 -20.81 -6.23 7.61
CA VAL A 228 -20.85 -7.69 7.53
C VAL A 228 -21.24 -8.26 8.89
N ILE A 229 -22.34 -8.99 8.90
CA ILE A 229 -22.83 -9.76 10.04
C ILE A 229 -23.07 -11.18 9.55
N ASP A 230 -22.31 -12.14 10.07
CA ASP A 230 -22.44 -13.56 9.75
C ASP A 230 -22.56 -14.33 11.08
N GLN A 231 -23.78 -14.61 11.50
CA GLN A 231 -24.03 -15.30 12.78
C GLN A 231 -23.57 -16.76 12.77
N GLN A 232 -23.28 -17.35 11.61
CA GLN A 232 -22.82 -18.73 11.51
C GLN A 232 -21.30 -18.81 11.62
N LYS A 233 -20.57 -17.99 10.86
CA LYS A 233 -19.10 -17.96 10.87
C LYS A 233 -18.52 -17.08 11.98
N LEU A 234 -19.17 -15.95 12.26
CA LEU A 234 -18.71 -14.87 13.12
C LEU A 234 -19.77 -14.46 14.18
N PRO A 235 -20.30 -15.41 14.98
CA PRO A 235 -21.33 -15.10 15.98
C PRO A 235 -20.83 -14.05 16.99
N GLY A 236 -21.62 -12.99 17.19
CA GLY A 236 -21.29 -11.89 18.09
C GLY A 236 -20.28 -10.87 17.56
N ILE A 237 -19.91 -10.95 16.27
CA ILE A 237 -18.98 -10.01 15.63
C ILE A 237 -19.70 -9.24 14.53
N ARG A 238 -19.34 -7.96 14.40
CA ARG A 238 -19.75 -7.08 13.31
C ARG A 238 -18.51 -6.50 12.66
N ILE A 239 -18.45 -6.48 11.33
CA ILE A 239 -17.32 -5.90 10.58
C ILE A 239 -17.83 -4.75 9.72
N TYR A 240 -17.28 -3.56 9.94
CA TYR A 240 -17.59 -2.36 9.16
C TYR A 240 -16.52 -2.16 8.08
N VAL A 241 -16.98 -1.91 6.85
CA VAL A 241 -16.12 -1.49 5.74
C VAL A 241 -16.05 0.02 5.75
N LEU A 242 -14.88 0.56 6.06
CA LEU A 242 -14.64 2.01 6.17
C LEU A 242 -14.19 2.63 4.85
N GLY A 243 -13.48 1.88 4.03
CA GLY A 243 -12.87 2.39 2.80
C GLY A 243 -12.62 1.29 1.76
N PRO A 244 -12.23 1.68 0.54
CA PRO A 244 -11.92 3.06 0.13
C PRO A 244 -13.16 3.89 -0.26
N PRO A 245 -13.14 5.24 -0.17
CA PRO A 245 -14.28 6.09 -0.51
C PRO A 245 -14.62 6.10 -2.02
N LYS A 246 -15.90 6.23 -2.36
CA LYS A 246 -16.40 6.38 -3.76
C LYS A 246 -16.53 7.85 -4.18
N ASN A 247 -15.69 8.74 -3.67
CA ASN A 247 -15.76 10.16 -3.96
C ASN A 247 -14.35 10.77 -4.11
N LYS A 248 -14.27 12.07 -4.37
CA LYS A 248 -12.99 12.80 -4.59
C LYS A 248 -11.98 12.68 -3.44
N LEU A 249 -12.40 12.26 -2.25
CA LEU A 249 -11.48 12.00 -1.14
C LEU A 249 -10.54 10.83 -1.43
N LEU A 250 -10.86 9.95 -2.37
CA LEU A 250 -9.96 8.87 -2.82
C LEU A 250 -8.57 9.41 -3.24
N ASN A 251 -8.53 10.58 -3.88
CA ASN A 251 -7.28 11.16 -4.39
C ASN A 251 -6.57 12.07 -3.38
N LYS A 252 -6.99 12.08 -2.10
CA LYS A 252 -6.45 13.01 -1.09
C LYS A 252 -5.35 12.36 -0.23
N ALA A 253 -4.10 12.72 -0.52
CA ALA A 253 -2.90 12.19 0.18
C ALA A 253 -2.58 12.87 1.52
N ALA A 254 -2.85 14.18 1.62
CA ALA A 254 -2.27 15.06 2.62
C ALA A 254 -3.32 16.02 3.23
N PRO A 255 -3.11 16.49 4.48
CA PRO A 255 -4.00 17.47 5.09
C PRO A 255 -3.82 18.83 4.41
N SER A 256 -4.92 19.53 4.17
CA SER A 256 -4.89 20.89 3.62
C SER A 256 -4.29 21.86 4.65
N SER A 257 -3.26 22.63 4.29
CA SER A 257 -2.72 23.72 5.12
C SER A 257 -3.01 25.09 4.49
N GLY A 258 -3.43 26.07 5.31
CA GLY A 258 -3.61 27.48 4.91
C GLY A 258 -4.81 27.77 3.97
N VAL A 259 -5.08 29.05 3.71
CA VAL A 259 -6.27 29.53 2.97
C VAL A 259 -6.15 29.37 1.44
N LYS A 260 -4.93 29.28 0.88
CA LYS A 260 -4.70 29.02 -0.55
C LYS A 260 -3.32 28.41 -0.73
N LYS A 261 -3.27 27.13 -1.13
CA LYS A 261 -2.49 26.65 -2.29
C LYS A 261 -2.56 25.12 -2.36
N GLU A 262 -3.59 24.65 -3.07
CA GLU A 262 -3.47 23.46 -3.89
C GLU A 262 -2.33 23.72 -4.89
N VAL A 263 -1.17 23.12 -4.68
CA VAL A 263 -0.14 23.00 -5.71
C VAL A 263 0.49 21.63 -5.56
N TYR A 264 -0.27 20.64 -6.02
CA TYR A 264 0.30 19.61 -6.87
C TYR A 264 -0.35 19.87 -8.22
N PHE A 265 0.47 19.88 -9.28
CA PHE A 265 0.07 19.86 -10.68
C PHE A 265 -1.36 19.36 -10.85
N GLY A 266 -2.31 20.25 -11.21
CA GLY A 266 -3.71 19.84 -11.38
C GLY A 266 -3.79 18.66 -12.34
N ASP A 267 -4.79 17.79 -12.19
CA ASP A 267 -4.94 16.52 -12.94
C ASP A 267 -4.65 16.68 -14.44
N SER A 268 -4.96 17.84 -15.03
CA SER A 268 -4.67 18.18 -16.43
C SER A 268 -3.19 18.21 -16.82
N SER A 269 -2.28 18.62 -15.93
CA SER A 269 -0.84 18.77 -16.23
C SER A 269 -0.06 17.45 -16.13
N LEU A 270 -0.42 16.57 -15.18
CA LEU A 270 0.12 15.21 -15.15
C LEU A 270 -0.47 14.35 -16.26
N ALA A 271 -1.74 14.54 -16.62
CA ALA A 271 -2.32 13.90 -17.81
C ALA A 271 -1.53 14.28 -19.07
N GLY A 272 -1.25 15.57 -19.30
CA GLY A 272 -0.42 16.02 -20.42
C GLY A 272 0.98 15.39 -20.43
N PHE A 273 1.64 15.30 -19.27
CA PHE A 273 2.92 14.61 -19.14
C PHE A 273 2.83 13.12 -19.52
N VAL A 274 1.83 12.41 -19.00
CA VAL A 274 1.61 10.97 -19.27
C VAL A 274 1.36 10.71 -20.75
N GLU A 275 0.46 11.47 -21.38
CA GLU A 275 0.25 11.37 -22.83
C GLU A 275 1.54 11.67 -23.59
N GLY A 276 2.27 12.70 -23.15
CA GLY A 276 3.46 13.17 -23.82
C GLY A 276 4.59 12.16 -23.86
N VAL A 277 4.89 11.54 -22.72
CA VAL A 277 5.90 10.49 -22.59
C VAL A 277 5.54 9.28 -23.44
N ILE A 278 4.27 8.84 -23.41
CA ILE A 278 3.81 7.68 -24.17
C ILE A 278 3.88 7.94 -25.67
N ALA A 279 3.33 9.07 -26.13
CA ALA A 279 3.31 9.44 -27.53
C ALA A 279 4.72 9.63 -28.10
N GLY A 280 5.63 10.25 -27.32
CA GLY A 280 7.03 10.38 -27.70
C GLY A 280 7.69 9.02 -27.95
N LYS A 281 7.45 8.04 -27.07
CA LYS A 281 8.04 6.71 -27.19
C LYS A 281 7.47 5.89 -28.35
N GLU A 282 6.17 5.96 -28.59
CA GLU A 282 5.53 5.22 -29.68
C GLU A 282 6.09 5.66 -31.05
N ARG A 283 6.39 6.95 -31.20
CA ARG A 283 6.98 7.51 -32.43
C ARG A 283 8.43 7.08 -32.67
N GLU A 284 9.27 7.03 -31.63
CA GLU A 284 10.64 6.47 -31.73
C GLU A 284 10.63 5.05 -32.33
N THR A 285 9.59 4.27 -32.04
CA THR A 285 9.48 2.87 -32.48
C THR A 285 8.71 2.66 -33.79
N GLY A 286 7.90 3.64 -34.21
CA GLY A 286 6.95 3.52 -35.33
C GLY A 286 7.42 4.15 -36.64
N ASN A 287 8.12 5.28 -36.58
CA ASN A 287 8.75 5.92 -37.75
C ASN A 287 9.75 7.00 -37.28
N PRO A 288 11.06 6.73 -37.19
CA PRO A 288 12.06 7.63 -36.60
C PRO A 288 12.23 9.01 -37.27
N GLY A 289 11.54 9.27 -38.38
CA GLY A 289 11.67 10.49 -39.20
C GLY A 289 10.43 11.38 -39.30
N ASP A 290 9.30 11.04 -38.66
CA ASP A 290 8.13 11.92 -38.66
C ASP A 290 8.25 12.99 -37.56
N THR A 291 8.43 14.22 -38.01
CA THR A 291 8.71 15.39 -37.18
C THR A 291 7.58 16.44 -37.24
N SER A 292 6.50 16.13 -37.96
CA SER A 292 5.44 17.08 -38.34
C SER A 292 4.32 17.27 -37.31
N ALA A 293 4.27 16.47 -36.25
CA ALA A 293 3.20 16.50 -35.26
C ALA A 293 3.74 16.67 -33.84
N ASP A 294 3.05 17.46 -33.02
CA ASP A 294 3.28 17.70 -31.59
C ASP A 294 3.82 16.46 -30.87
N ASN A 295 5.07 16.48 -30.42
CA ASN A 295 5.82 15.40 -29.78
C ASN A 295 5.36 15.10 -28.35
N GLY A 296 4.09 15.38 -28.04
CA GLY A 296 3.56 15.20 -26.69
C GLY A 296 4.03 16.30 -25.73
N ARG A 297 4.33 17.49 -26.25
CA ARG A 297 4.78 18.61 -25.41
C ARG A 297 3.62 19.06 -24.51
N PRO A 298 3.90 19.52 -23.28
CA PRO A 298 2.88 20.10 -22.40
C PRO A 298 2.26 21.40 -22.94
N PHE A 299 2.66 21.85 -24.15
CA PHE A 299 2.22 23.06 -24.81
C PHE A 299 1.54 22.70 -26.14
N GLY A 300 0.33 22.16 -26.09
CA GLY A 300 -0.48 21.93 -27.28
C GLY A 300 -0.87 23.25 -27.94
N THR A 301 -0.69 23.35 -29.27
CA THR A 301 -0.99 24.48 -30.20
C THR A 301 0.11 25.50 -30.53
N VAL A 302 1.34 25.35 -30.04
CA VAL A 302 2.45 26.25 -30.45
C VAL A 302 3.10 25.81 -31.76
N THR A 303 3.41 26.77 -32.65
CA THR A 303 4.23 26.55 -33.84
C THR A 303 5.57 25.95 -33.43
N CYS A 304 5.85 24.76 -33.93
CA CYS A 304 7.06 24.02 -33.61
C CYS A 304 7.99 23.94 -34.82
N MET A 305 9.28 23.90 -34.55
CA MET A 305 10.32 23.53 -35.51
C MET A 305 10.81 22.13 -35.17
N THR A 306 11.14 21.34 -36.20
CA THR A 306 11.71 20.00 -36.01
C THR A 306 13.14 20.10 -35.47
N ALA A 307 13.62 19.06 -34.78
CA ALA A 307 15.01 19.07 -34.28
C ALA A 307 16.03 19.18 -35.43
N ILE A 308 15.73 18.57 -36.58
CA ILE A 308 16.57 18.64 -37.78
C ILE A 308 16.61 20.05 -38.34
N GLU A 309 15.45 20.69 -38.52
CA GLU A 309 15.37 22.09 -38.98
C GLU A 309 16.06 23.02 -38.00
N ALA A 310 15.87 22.81 -36.70
CA ALA A 310 16.51 23.60 -35.65
C ALA A 310 18.04 23.47 -35.70
N GLN A 311 18.57 22.26 -35.88
CA GLN A 311 20.02 22.03 -36.03
C GLN A 311 20.59 22.61 -37.33
N ALA A 312 19.78 22.74 -38.38
CA ALA A 312 20.17 23.38 -39.63
C ALA A 312 20.24 24.92 -39.51
N GLN A 313 19.57 25.52 -38.52
CA GLN A 313 19.66 26.96 -38.29
C GLN A 313 21.02 27.35 -37.71
N GLN A 314 21.77 28.18 -38.43
CA GLN A 314 23.12 28.61 -38.03
C GLN A 314 23.15 29.25 -36.64
N TYR A 315 22.12 30.03 -36.28
CA TYR A 315 21.99 30.63 -34.96
C TYR A 315 21.90 29.55 -33.87
N LEU A 316 21.03 28.55 -34.02
CA LEU A 316 20.83 27.50 -33.01
C LEU A 316 22.03 26.55 -32.97
N LYS A 317 22.65 26.25 -34.11
CA LYS A 317 23.90 25.49 -34.18
C LYS A 317 25.02 26.12 -33.37
N ASN A 318 25.14 27.46 -33.44
CA ASN A 318 26.16 28.22 -32.71
C ASN A 318 25.72 28.62 -31.28
N SER A 319 24.46 28.37 -30.91
CA SER A 319 23.93 28.68 -29.57
C SER A 319 23.42 27.41 -28.88
N TYR A 320 22.16 27.03 -29.04
CA TYR A 320 21.55 25.93 -28.28
C TYR A 320 22.24 24.57 -28.50
N PHE A 321 22.64 24.24 -29.73
CA PHE A 321 23.27 22.96 -30.08
C PHE A 321 24.80 22.95 -30.01
N HIS A 322 25.42 24.07 -29.63
CA HIS A 322 26.87 24.12 -29.51
C HIS A 322 27.33 23.29 -28.31
N ALA A 323 28.42 22.51 -28.45
CA ALA A 323 28.86 21.57 -27.42
C ALA A 323 29.16 22.23 -26.05
N TRP A 324 29.70 23.45 -26.06
CA TRP A 324 29.93 24.25 -24.84
C TRP A 324 28.63 24.59 -24.10
N GLU A 325 27.51 24.59 -24.80
CA GLU A 325 26.23 25.11 -24.34
C GLU A 325 25.30 23.99 -23.85
N ALA A 326 25.79 22.75 -23.84
CA ALA A 326 25.06 21.59 -23.34
C ALA A 326 24.56 21.77 -21.89
N TYR A 327 25.22 22.58 -21.03
CA TYR A 327 24.77 22.84 -19.65
C TYR A 327 23.43 23.58 -19.56
N ARG A 328 23.06 24.35 -20.60
CA ARG A 328 21.82 25.14 -20.62
C ARG A 328 20.72 24.51 -21.47
N THR A 329 20.95 23.30 -21.99
CA THR A 329 19.92 22.55 -22.71
C THR A 329 18.88 22.02 -21.74
N ILE A 330 17.62 22.01 -22.16
CA ILE A 330 16.47 21.64 -21.33
C ILE A 330 15.66 20.50 -21.96
N ASP A 331 16.25 19.75 -22.90
CA ASP A 331 15.56 18.72 -23.71
C ASP A 331 14.91 17.61 -22.87
N ASP A 332 15.42 17.42 -21.65
CA ASP A 332 15.02 16.36 -20.73
C ASP A 332 14.40 16.90 -19.43
N ASP A 333 14.44 18.21 -19.18
CA ASP A 333 14.03 18.80 -17.89
C ASP A 333 12.55 18.55 -17.59
N TRP A 334 11.72 18.45 -18.63
CA TRP A 334 10.31 18.11 -18.50
C TRP A 334 10.08 16.68 -17.96
N LEU A 335 11.06 15.79 -18.06
CA LEU A 335 10.99 14.44 -17.48
C LEU A 335 11.06 14.43 -15.96
N ASP A 336 11.53 15.51 -15.33
CA ASP A 336 11.57 15.63 -13.86
C ASP A 336 10.15 15.67 -13.24
N MET A 337 9.11 15.82 -14.07
CA MET A 337 7.71 15.59 -13.71
C MET A 337 7.43 14.13 -13.29
N ALA A 338 8.31 13.18 -13.67
CA ALA A 338 8.21 11.78 -13.26
C ALA A 338 8.15 11.61 -11.73
N GLY A 339 8.82 12.48 -10.98
CA GLY A 339 8.79 12.48 -9.53
C GLY A 339 7.41 12.82 -8.96
N ALA A 340 6.75 13.83 -9.54
CA ALA A 340 5.38 14.18 -9.16
C ALA A 340 4.40 13.06 -9.53
N LEU A 341 4.57 12.45 -10.71
CA LEU A 341 3.78 11.29 -11.14
C LEU A 341 3.96 10.10 -10.19
N ALA A 342 5.20 9.77 -9.81
CA ALA A 342 5.53 8.68 -8.90
C ALA A 342 4.87 8.88 -7.52
N MET A 343 4.95 10.08 -6.96
CA MET A 343 4.29 10.41 -5.68
C MET A 343 2.77 10.32 -5.75
N GLN A 344 2.16 10.75 -6.87
CA GLN A 344 0.70 10.66 -7.06
C GLN A 344 0.26 9.20 -7.18
N MET A 345 0.99 8.38 -7.96
CA MET A 345 0.65 6.96 -8.11
C MET A 345 0.71 6.19 -6.79
N ASP A 346 1.77 6.38 -6.01
CA ASP A 346 1.90 5.76 -4.68
C ASP A 346 0.74 6.15 -3.76
N THR A 347 0.37 7.44 -3.78
CA THR A 347 -0.79 7.95 -3.03
C THR A 347 -2.09 7.29 -3.47
N ASP A 348 -2.35 7.25 -4.78
CA ASP A 348 -3.60 6.76 -5.34
C ASP A 348 -3.82 5.30 -4.93
N THR A 349 -2.80 4.45 -5.08
CA THR A 349 -2.87 3.04 -4.74
C THR A 349 -3.06 2.83 -3.24
N ASN A 350 -2.32 3.54 -2.38
CA ASN A 350 -2.50 3.48 -0.93
C ASN A 350 -3.92 3.85 -0.49
N ASN A 351 -4.57 4.81 -1.15
CA ASN A 351 -5.94 5.18 -0.83
C ASN A 351 -7.00 4.20 -1.34
N THR A 352 -6.64 3.18 -2.11
CA THR A 352 -7.56 2.08 -2.49
C THR A 352 -7.70 1.00 -1.41
N SER A 353 -6.99 1.11 -0.28
CA SER A 353 -7.01 0.09 0.76
C SER A 353 -8.42 -0.23 1.28
N LEU A 354 -8.73 -1.54 1.31
CA LEU A 354 -9.84 -2.07 2.10
C LEU A 354 -9.57 -1.82 3.60
N ALA A 355 -10.28 -0.86 4.18
CA ALA A 355 -10.20 -0.52 5.60
C ALA A 355 -11.34 -1.16 6.38
N LEU A 356 -11.02 -1.89 7.45
CA LEU A 356 -11.95 -2.68 8.25
C LEU A 356 -11.93 -2.26 9.72
N ALA A 357 -13.10 -2.17 10.34
CA ALA A 357 -13.26 -2.13 11.79
C ALA A 357 -14.05 -3.36 12.26
N ILE A 358 -13.47 -4.15 13.17
CA ILE A 358 -14.03 -5.41 13.67
C ILE A 358 -14.49 -5.19 15.10
N GLU A 359 -15.79 -5.27 15.35
CA GLU A 359 -16.44 -5.01 16.62
C GLU A 359 -16.89 -6.31 17.29
N PHE A 360 -16.55 -6.47 18.57
CA PHE A 360 -17.29 -7.36 19.46
C PHE A 360 -18.62 -6.71 19.84
N ILE A 361 -19.74 -7.31 19.44
CA ILE A 361 -21.07 -6.70 19.66
C ILE A 361 -21.37 -6.57 21.16
N GLU A 362 -20.97 -7.56 21.97
CA GLU A 362 -21.28 -7.60 23.41
C GLU A 362 -20.55 -6.53 24.23
N SER A 363 -19.26 -6.31 23.95
CA SER A 363 -18.46 -5.34 24.72
C SER A 363 -18.22 -4.01 24.01
N GLY A 364 -18.57 -3.94 22.73
CA GLY A 364 -18.32 -2.78 21.87
C GLY A 364 -16.85 -2.55 21.54
N LYS A 365 -15.91 -3.43 21.93
CA LYS A 365 -14.48 -3.26 21.62
C LYS A 365 -14.25 -3.39 20.10
N VAL A 366 -13.41 -2.50 19.56
CA VAL A 366 -13.10 -2.45 18.13
C VAL A 366 -11.62 -2.76 17.85
N LEU A 367 -11.36 -3.57 16.84
CA LEU A 367 -10.05 -3.75 16.24
C LEU A 367 -10.04 -3.04 14.88
N LEU A 368 -9.11 -2.13 14.66
CA LEU A 368 -9.04 -1.28 13.47
C LEU A 368 -7.86 -1.69 12.57
N PHE A 369 -8.18 -2.05 11.32
CA PHE A 369 -7.25 -2.43 10.26
C PHE A 369 -7.45 -1.51 9.05
N PRO A 370 -6.74 -0.38 8.99
CA PRO A 370 -6.95 0.63 7.96
C PRO A 370 -6.28 0.31 6.61
N GLY A 371 -5.54 -0.81 6.48
CA GLY A 371 -4.60 -1.00 5.37
C GLY A 371 -3.61 0.16 5.34
N ASP A 372 -3.44 0.77 4.17
CA ASP A 372 -2.59 1.94 3.95
C ASP A 372 -3.39 3.22 3.68
N ALA A 373 -4.63 3.25 4.14
CA ALA A 373 -5.49 4.42 4.13
C ALA A 373 -4.77 5.71 4.56
N GLN A 374 -4.72 6.68 3.65
CA GLN A 374 -4.16 8.01 3.90
C GLN A 374 -5.28 9.02 4.19
N VAL A 375 -4.94 10.31 4.22
CA VAL A 375 -5.82 11.39 4.71
C VAL A 375 -7.23 11.35 4.14
N GLY A 376 -7.38 11.11 2.83
CA GLY A 376 -8.65 11.01 2.15
C GLY A 376 -9.60 9.98 2.74
N ASN A 377 -9.09 8.76 2.96
CA ASN A 377 -9.80 7.69 3.64
C ASN A 377 -10.25 8.13 5.04
N TRP A 378 -9.31 8.58 5.88
CA TRP A 378 -9.63 9.00 7.24
C TRP A 378 -10.70 10.10 7.31
N LEU A 379 -10.71 11.03 6.36
CA LEU A 379 -11.75 12.06 6.27
C LEU A 379 -13.10 11.46 5.88
N SER A 380 -13.11 10.54 4.91
CA SER A 380 -14.32 9.92 4.39
C SER A 380 -15.05 9.06 5.42
N TRP A 381 -14.34 8.48 6.39
CA TRP A 381 -14.98 7.66 7.42
C TRP A 381 -15.97 8.46 8.27
N HIS A 382 -15.74 9.77 8.45
CA HIS A 382 -16.66 10.65 9.18
C HIS A 382 -17.90 11.04 8.38
N GLU A 383 -17.99 10.63 7.10
CA GLU A 383 -19.19 10.76 6.26
C GLU A 383 -20.07 9.50 6.35
N LEU A 384 -19.60 8.44 7.02
CA LEU A 384 -20.33 7.18 7.18
C LEU A 384 -21.17 7.21 8.46
N GLU A 385 -22.43 6.78 8.30
CA GLU A 385 -23.35 6.52 9.40
C GLU A 385 -23.94 5.11 9.26
N TRP A 386 -24.03 4.39 10.37
CA TRP A 386 -24.63 3.07 10.45
C TRP A 386 -25.78 3.08 11.44
N GLU A 387 -26.90 2.48 11.07
CA GLU A 387 -27.95 2.12 12.02
C GLU A 387 -27.71 0.69 12.48
N ILE A 388 -27.44 0.52 13.78
CA ILE A 388 -27.16 -0.79 14.37
C ILE A 388 -28.13 -1.09 15.50
N GLU A 389 -28.40 -2.38 15.70
CA GLU A 389 -29.09 -2.85 16.89
C GLU A 389 -28.05 -3.21 17.96
N HIS A 390 -28.25 -2.68 19.17
CA HIS A 390 -27.44 -2.96 20.34
C HIS A 390 -28.38 -3.10 21.54
N ASN A 391 -28.37 -4.27 22.20
CA ASN A 391 -29.28 -4.60 23.32
C ASN A 391 -30.78 -4.33 23.04
N GLY A 392 -31.23 -4.56 21.81
CA GLY A 392 -32.62 -4.33 21.39
C GLY A 392 -32.98 -2.88 21.06
N ASN A 393 -32.04 -1.94 21.19
CA ASN A 393 -32.21 -0.54 20.79
C ASN A 393 -31.51 -0.26 19.46
N LYS A 394 -32.15 0.56 18.63
CA LYS A 394 -31.52 1.12 17.43
C LYS A 394 -30.64 2.30 17.81
N GLU A 395 -29.36 2.21 17.50
CA GLU A 395 -28.37 3.25 17.73
C GLU A 395 -27.75 3.68 16.40
N LYS A 396 -27.57 4.99 16.23
CA LYS A 396 -26.76 5.53 15.13
C LYS A 396 -25.31 5.54 15.56
N LEU A 397 -24.47 4.95 14.72
CA LEU A 397 -23.05 4.86 14.93
C LEU A 397 -22.30 5.57 13.81
N ASN A 398 -21.19 6.23 14.15
CA ASN A 398 -20.31 6.89 13.20
C ASN A 398 -18.86 6.49 13.46
N ALA A 399 -17.94 6.97 12.61
CA ALA A 399 -16.52 6.63 12.74
C ALA A 399 -15.91 7.07 14.08
N ALA A 400 -16.34 8.21 14.65
CA ALA A 400 -15.82 8.66 15.94
C ALA A 400 -16.14 7.65 17.06
N SER A 401 -17.35 7.09 17.08
CA SER A 401 -17.74 6.04 18.03
C SER A 401 -16.94 4.74 17.84
N LEU A 402 -16.55 4.38 16.61
CA LEU A 402 -15.66 3.22 16.38
C LEU A 402 -14.24 3.51 16.89
N LEU A 403 -13.72 4.70 16.61
CA LEU A 403 -12.37 5.12 17.01
C LEU A 403 -12.25 5.16 18.53
N GLU A 404 -13.24 5.72 19.22
CA GLU A 404 -13.30 5.80 20.69
C GLU A 404 -13.11 4.43 21.34
N ARG A 405 -13.75 3.41 20.77
CA ARG A 405 -13.79 2.04 21.29
C ARG A 405 -12.68 1.14 20.73
N THR A 406 -11.75 1.71 19.96
CA THR A 406 -10.64 0.95 19.36
C THR A 406 -9.66 0.50 20.45
N VAL A 407 -9.49 -0.82 20.59
CA VAL A 407 -8.56 -1.46 21.54
C VAL A 407 -7.33 -2.05 20.87
N CYS A 408 -7.40 -2.33 19.57
CA CYS A 408 -6.27 -2.77 18.76
C CYS A 408 -6.23 -1.96 17.47
N TYR A 409 -5.08 -1.39 17.14
CA TYR A 409 -4.89 -0.58 15.95
C TYR A 409 -3.67 -1.07 15.16
N LYS A 410 -3.86 -1.56 13.92
CA LYS A 410 -2.77 -1.64 12.95
C LYS A 410 -2.49 -0.23 12.46
N ALA A 411 -1.30 0.30 12.75
CA ALA A 411 -0.90 1.59 12.23
C ALA A 411 -0.96 1.55 10.70
N GLY A 412 -1.77 2.43 10.10
CA GLY A 412 -1.87 2.49 8.64
C GLY A 412 -0.54 2.84 8.00
N HIS A 413 -0.35 2.45 6.74
CA HIS A 413 0.78 2.87 5.88
C HIS A 413 2.11 2.91 6.61
N HIS A 414 2.41 1.81 7.33
CA HIS A 414 3.62 1.58 8.11
C HIS A 414 3.98 2.71 9.11
N SER A 415 2.97 3.40 9.64
CA SER A 415 3.13 4.60 10.48
C SER A 415 3.83 5.76 9.76
N SER A 416 3.58 5.96 8.47
CA SER A 416 3.98 7.14 7.69
C SER A 416 3.31 8.43 8.20
N HIS A 417 3.85 9.57 7.81
CA HIS A 417 3.42 10.90 8.25
C HIS A 417 1.97 11.26 7.87
N ASN A 418 1.43 10.66 6.81
CA ASN A 418 0.05 10.85 6.34
C ASN A 418 -0.89 9.68 6.67
N ALA A 419 -0.40 8.70 7.44
CA ALA A 419 -1.09 7.43 7.66
C ALA A 419 -2.19 7.47 8.72
N THR A 420 -2.19 8.48 9.59
CA THR A 420 -3.16 8.60 10.68
C THR A 420 -3.44 10.05 10.98
N LEU A 421 -4.70 10.48 10.80
CA LEU A 421 -5.08 11.84 11.17
C LEU A 421 -4.96 12.06 12.66
N LYS A 422 -4.58 13.27 13.05
CA LYS A 422 -4.53 13.66 14.47
C LYS A 422 -5.94 13.81 15.05
N ALA A 423 -6.62 14.92 14.75
CA ALA A 423 -7.90 15.26 15.36
C ALA A 423 -9.05 14.33 14.95
N LYS A 424 -9.06 13.87 13.69
CA LYS A 424 -10.08 12.98 13.12
C LYS A 424 -9.66 11.50 13.12
N GLY A 425 -8.62 11.15 13.86
CA GLY A 425 -8.10 9.78 13.92
C GLY A 425 -7.57 9.46 15.31
N LEU A 426 -6.26 9.57 15.50
CA LEU A 426 -5.56 9.13 16.70
C LEU A 426 -6.06 9.80 17.99
N GLU A 427 -6.45 11.08 17.98
CA GLU A 427 -6.95 11.72 19.21
C GLU A 427 -8.30 11.15 19.65
N LEU A 428 -9.13 10.68 18.70
CA LEU A 428 -10.42 10.03 18.97
C LEU A 428 -10.25 8.61 19.53
N MET A 429 -9.09 7.97 19.38
CA MET A 429 -8.82 6.68 20.00
C MET A 429 -8.51 6.85 21.49
N THR A 430 -9.53 6.78 22.33
CA THR A 430 -9.44 7.11 23.77
C THR A 430 -9.49 5.89 24.69
N SER A 431 -9.76 4.69 24.16
CA SER A 431 -9.83 3.48 24.97
C SER A 431 -8.58 3.28 25.84
N PRO A 432 -8.75 3.00 27.15
CA PRO A 432 -7.63 2.69 28.04
C PRO A 432 -6.96 1.36 27.70
N ASP A 433 -7.55 0.53 26.85
CA ASP A 433 -7.02 -0.77 26.44
C ASP A 433 -6.22 -0.73 25.12
N LEU A 434 -6.10 0.46 24.50
CA LEU A 434 -5.49 0.61 23.18
C LEU A 434 -4.05 0.05 23.12
N VAL A 435 -3.85 -0.87 22.18
CA VAL A 435 -2.56 -1.39 21.69
C VAL A 435 -2.38 -1.02 20.23
N ALA A 436 -1.21 -0.53 19.85
CA ALA A 436 -0.88 -0.23 18.45
C ALA A 436 0.19 -1.21 17.92
N LEU A 437 -0.05 -1.74 16.73
CA LEU A 437 0.83 -2.66 16.01
C LEU A 437 1.35 -1.95 14.75
N VAL A 438 2.67 -1.87 14.59
CA VAL A 438 3.32 -1.22 13.44
C VAL A 438 4.09 -2.27 12.63
N PRO A 439 3.60 -2.67 11.44
CA PRO A 439 4.27 -3.66 10.59
C PRO A 439 5.41 -2.98 9.82
N GLU A 440 6.52 -2.68 10.49
CA GLU A 440 7.63 -1.92 9.92
C GLU A 440 9.00 -2.43 10.36
N LYS A 441 10.01 -2.13 9.53
CA LYS A 441 11.42 -2.38 9.79
C LYS A 441 12.24 -1.08 9.67
N GLU A 442 13.31 -0.98 10.45
CA GLU A 442 14.16 0.21 10.49
C GLU A 442 14.72 0.64 9.11
N LYS A 443 14.70 1.96 8.86
CA LYS A 443 15.39 2.62 7.73
C LYS A 443 14.98 2.12 6.35
N GLN A 444 13.79 1.53 6.21
CA GLN A 444 13.34 1.06 4.91
C GLN A 444 13.01 2.21 3.96
N TYR A 445 12.45 3.29 4.50
CA TYR A 445 12.24 4.56 3.82
C TYR A 445 12.62 5.73 4.72
N ASN A 446 13.14 6.79 4.11
CA ASN A 446 13.48 7.98 4.87
C ASN A 446 12.20 8.61 5.44
N GLY A 447 12.10 8.69 6.77
CA GLY A 447 10.93 9.25 7.46
C GLY A 447 9.82 8.25 7.80
N ILE A 448 9.98 6.95 7.46
CA ILE A 448 9.08 5.88 7.91
C ILE A 448 9.89 4.92 8.80
N PRO A 449 9.39 4.58 10.00
CA PRO A 449 8.17 5.10 10.62
C PRO A 449 8.34 6.58 11.04
N PHE A 450 7.26 7.37 10.92
CA PHE A 450 7.29 8.80 11.23
C PHE A 450 7.40 9.03 12.74
N LYS A 451 8.58 9.46 13.19
CA LYS A 451 8.91 9.58 14.64
C LYS A 451 7.85 10.34 15.46
N PRO A 452 7.32 11.51 15.04
CA PRO A 452 6.28 12.19 15.81
C PRO A 452 5.00 11.36 15.99
N LEU A 453 4.60 10.59 14.97
CA LEU A 453 3.45 9.69 15.07
C LEU A 453 3.74 8.54 16.04
N LEU A 454 4.92 7.90 15.96
CA LEU A 454 5.31 6.87 16.92
C LEU A 454 5.33 7.38 18.36
N THR A 455 5.87 8.58 18.61
CA THR A 455 5.85 9.21 19.93
C THR A 455 4.42 9.38 20.43
N LYS A 456 3.51 9.88 19.59
CA LYS A 456 2.12 10.09 19.97
C LYS A 456 1.37 8.78 20.16
N LEU A 457 1.59 7.77 19.32
CA LEU A 457 1.06 6.41 19.49
C LEU A 457 1.51 5.82 20.82
N LYS A 458 2.79 5.90 21.15
CA LYS A 458 3.33 5.42 22.44
C LYS A 458 2.66 6.10 23.64
N GLN A 459 2.36 7.39 23.54
CA GLN A 459 1.61 8.11 24.57
C GLN A 459 0.17 7.59 24.68
N LYS A 460 -0.55 7.52 23.56
CA LYS A 460 -1.96 7.09 23.52
C LYS A 460 -2.16 5.65 23.96
N THR A 461 -1.21 4.76 23.66
CA THR A 461 -1.23 3.36 24.10
C THR A 461 -0.68 3.15 25.51
N LYS A 462 -0.29 4.21 26.22
CA LYS A 462 0.41 4.13 27.52
C LYS A 462 1.64 3.21 27.48
N GLY A 463 2.35 3.17 26.35
CA GLY A 463 3.53 2.34 26.14
C GLY A 463 3.29 0.98 25.45
N ARG A 464 2.03 0.61 25.14
CA ARG A 464 1.69 -0.63 24.40
C ARG A 464 1.75 -0.42 22.89
N LEU A 465 2.89 0.05 22.39
CA LEU A 465 3.19 0.23 20.97
C LEU A 465 4.24 -0.81 20.54
N VAL A 466 3.90 -1.69 19.61
CA VAL A 466 4.77 -2.78 19.16
C VAL A 466 5.13 -2.60 17.70
N VAL A 467 6.42 -2.61 17.37
CA VAL A 467 6.94 -2.56 15.99
C VAL A 467 7.43 -3.95 15.60
N SER A 468 7.10 -4.41 14.40
CA SER A 468 7.30 -5.81 14.00
C SER A 468 8.77 -6.21 13.92
N ALA A 469 9.59 -5.52 13.12
CA ALA A 469 10.93 -5.99 12.74
C ALA A 469 12.03 -4.91 12.84
N ASP A 470 11.77 -3.81 13.53
CA ASP A 470 12.71 -2.70 13.70
C ASP A 470 13.72 -2.97 14.83
N LYS A 471 15.04 -2.84 14.57
CA LYS A 471 16.08 -3.06 15.60
C LYS A 471 16.24 -1.90 16.57
N ASN A 472 15.82 -0.69 16.21
CA ASN A 472 15.75 0.47 17.13
C ASN A 472 14.49 0.42 18.00
N TYR A 473 13.44 -0.26 17.54
CA TYR A 473 12.21 -0.53 18.28
C TYR A 473 11.90 -2.03 18.43
N PRO A 474 12.77 -2.84 19.09
CA PRO A 474 12.51 -4.26 19.30
C PRO A 474 11.15 -4.51 19.94
N ALA A 475 10.37 -5.43 19.37
CA ALA A 475 9.04 -5.77 19.87
C ALA A 475 9.06 -6.15 21.36
N GLU A 476 10.08 -6.89 21.78
CA GLU A 476 10.27 -7.41 23.15
C GLU A 476 10.42 -6.29 24.19
N ASN A 477 10.83 -5.10 23.78
CA ASN A 477 10.99 -3.95 24.68
C ASN A 477 9.68 -3.56 25.36
N VAL A 478 8.54 -3.88 24.74
CA VAL A 478 7.21 -3.63 25.33
C VAL A 478 6.90 -4.52 26.53
N LEU A 479 7.79 -5.45 26.91
CA LEU A 479 7.62 -6.35 28.06
C LEU A 479 8.70 -6.19 29.13
N ILE A 480 9.81 -5.49 28.83
CA ILE A 480 10.97 -5.38 29.73
C ILE A 480 10.62 -4.62 31.01
N LYS A 481 9.97 -3.45 30.88
CA LYS A 481 9.63 -2.58 32.01
C LYS A 481 8.19 -2.12 31.88
N LYS A 482 7.45 -2.19 33.00
CA LYS A 482 6.11 -1.60 33.10
C LYS A 482 6.18 -0.10 32.81
N PRO A 483 5.42 0.42 31.83
CA PRO A 483 5.25 1.85 31.64
C PRO A 483 4.69 2.54 32.90
N ASP A 484 5.15 3.74 33.19
CA ASP A 484 4.68 4.50 34.36
C ASP A 484 3.19 4.84 34.26
N ALA A 485 2.69 5.05 33.03
CA ALA A 485 1.29 5.35 32.74
C ALA A 485 0.33 4.16 32.93
N LEU A 486 0.83 2.93 33.08
CA LEU A 486 0.00 1.74 33.33
C LEU A 486 -0.03 1.39 34.82
N SER A 487 -1.21 1.07 35.33
CA SER A 487 -1.36 0.38 36.61
C SER A 487 -0.75 -1.03 36.54
N THR A 488 -0.43 -1.61 37.70
CA THR A 488 0.06 -3.00 37.78
C THR A 488 -0.95 -3.99 37.20
N LYS A 489 -2.25 -3.75 37.41
CA LYS A 489 -3.33 -4.60 36.87
C LYS A 489 -3.38 -4.53 35.34
N GLU A 490 -3.43 -3.33 34.75
CA GLU A 490 -3.43 -3.17 33.28
C GLU A 490 -2.19 -3.82 32.65
N TRP A 491 -1.03 -3.68 33.31
CA TRP A 491 0.21 -4.29 32.84
C TRP A 491 0.19 -5.81 32.87
N THR A 492 -0.28 -6.42 33.97
CA THR A 492 -0.44 -7.87 34.06
C THR A 492 -1.36 -8.39 32.97
N VAL A 493 -2.52 -7.75 32.79
CA VAL A 493 -3.47 -8.11 31.71
C VAL A 493 -2.81 -7.98 30.33
N PHE A 494 -2.06 -6.92 30.06
CA PHE A 494 -1.35 -6.77 28.79
C PHE A 494 -0.35 -7.91 28.55
N LYS A 495 0.48 -8.23 29.55
CA LYS A 495 1.47 -9.31 29.45
C LYS A 495 0.83 -10.68 29.23
N GLU A 496 -0.30 -10.96 29.87
CA GLU A 496 -1.04 -12.22 29.71
C GLU A 496 -1.66 -12.38 28.32
N ASN A 497 -1.90 -11.26 27.62
CA ASN A 497 -2.57 -11.24 26.34
C ASN A 497 -1.63 -10.95 25.16
N ILE A 498 -0.31 -10.86 25.37
CA ILE A 498 0.65 -10.69 24.28
C ILE A 498 1.73 -11.78 24.30
N ASP A 499 1.97 -12.38 23.14
CA ASP A 499 3.05 -13.33 22.91
C ASP A 499 3.99 -12.76 21.83
N ILE A 500 5.29 -12.78 22.07
CA ILE A 500 6.30 -12.22 21.18
C ILE A 500 7.35 -13.29 20.92
N THR A 501 7.44 -13.70 19.65
CA THR A 501 8.43 -14.66 19.15
C THR A 501 9.26 -14.01 18.06
N LYS A 502 10.38 -14.63 17.65
CA LYS A 502 11.16 -14.14 16.50
C LYS A 502 10.32 -13.98 15.22
N LEU A 503 9.27 -14.79 15.05
CA LEU A 503 8.46 -14.83 13.82
C LEU A 503 7.25 -13.89 13.85
N PHE A 504 6.63 -13.70 15.01
CA PHE A 504 5.39 -12.93 15.14
C PHE A 504 5.22 -12.26 16.50
N VAL A 505 4.38 -11.23 16.52
CA VAL A 505 3.71 -10.70 17.72
C VAL A 505 2.25 -11.14 17.67
N GLU A 506 1.72 -11.73 18.74
CA GLU A 506 0.33 -12.14 18.85
C GLU A 506 -0.35 -11.45 20.03
N LEU A 507 -1.36 -10.63 19.75
CA LEU A 507 -2.22 -9.99 20.74
C LEU A 507 -3.55 -10.75 20.83
N THR A 508 -3.97 -11.13 22.04
CA THR A 508 -5.30 -11.70 22.30
C THR A 508 -6.22 -10.60 22.82
N VAL A 509 -7.22 -10.22 22.03
CA VAL A 509 -8.28 -9.31 22.44
C VAL A 509 -9.46 -10.15 22.93
N ARG A 510 -9.99 -9.84 24.11
CA ARG A 510 -11.13 -10.54 24.73
C ARG A 510 -12.31 -9.59 24.85
N THR A 511 -13.53 -10.12 24.77
CA THR A 511 -14.77 -9.38 25.03
C THR A 511 -14.69 -8.61 26.33
#